data_AF-A0A1Q8R225-F1
#
_entry.id   AF-A0A1Q8R225-F1
#
_cell.length_a   1.000
_cell.length_b   1.000
_cell.length_c   1.000
_cell.angle_alpha   90.00
_cell.angle_beta   90.00
_cell.angle_gamma   90.00
#
_symmetry.space_group_name_H-M   'P 1'
#
loop_
_entity.id
_entity.type
_entity.pdbx_description
1 polymer ?
#
loop_
_entity_poly.entity_id
_entity_poly.type
_entity_poly.pdbx_seq_one_letter_code
_entity_poly.pdbx_strand_id
1 'polypeptide(L)' 'MEHLDFETLPKRILGMQRLEALFNQNGYLICQSSGEKIYDFDEVVTIFIPLSPSTDQVMAVHSDHATEFMQRCLSNLN' A
#
# COMPACT_ATOMS: atom_id res chain seq x y z
N MET A 1 -3.78 -0.76 29.82
CA MET A 1 -4.40 -0.51 28.50
C MET A 1 -3.69 0.70 27.95
N GLU A 2 -2.65 0.47 27.14
CA GLU A 2 -1.84 1.56 26.58
C GLU A 2 -2.62 2.18 25.43
N HIS A 3 -3.05 3.42 25.62
CA HIS A 3 -3.50 4.28 24.54
C HIS A 3 -2.26 4.65 23.73
N LEU A 4 -1.99 3.90 22.66
CA LEU A 4 -1.03 4.32 21.63
C LEU A 4 -1.60 5.57 20.97
N ASP A 5 -1.05 6.72 21.34
CA ASP A 5 -1.29 8.00 20.68
C ASP A 5 -0.97 7.85 19.18
N PHE A 6 -2.02 7.73 18.36
CA PHE A 6 -1.91 7.65 16.91
C PHE A 6 -1.49 8.99 16.26
N GLU A 7 -1.26 10.05 17.05
CA GLU A 7 -1.01 11.40 16.53
C GLU A 7 0.41 11.62 15.96
N THR A 8 1.33 10.66 16.11
CA THR A 8 2.72 10.82 15.62
C THR A 8 3.24 9.67 14.76
N LEU A 9 2.37 8.80 14.23
CA LEU A 9 2.83 7.79 13.27
C LEU A 9 3.00 8.44 11.88
N PRO A 10 4.18 8.32 11.24
CA PRO A 10 4.36 8.75 9.86
C PRO A 10 3.24 8.20 8.98
N LYS A 11 2.66 9.03 8.10
CA LYS A 11 1.53 8.66 7.24
C LYS A 11 1.73 7.35 6.46
N ARG A 12 2.99 6.97 6.21
CA ARG A 12 3.37 5.68 5.61
C ARG A 12 3.01 4.47 6.47
N ILE A 13 3.22 4.55 7.79
CA ILE A 13 2.84 3.48 8.73
C ILE A 13 1.31 3.34 8.77
N LEU A 14 0.59 4.46 8.80
CA LEU A 14 -0.87 4.47 8.73
C LEU A 14 -1.39 3.84 7.44
N GLY A 15 -0.67 4.02 6.33
CA GLY A 15 -0.97 3.39 5.05
C GLY A 15 -0.93 1.86 5.11
N MET A 16 0.13 1.28 5.68
CA MET A 16 0.24 -0.17 5.85
C MET A 16 -0.83 -0.71 6.79
N GLN A 17 -1.08 -0.05 7.92
CA GLN A 17 -2.12 -0.45 8.88
C GLN A 17 -3.51 -0.49 8.23
N ARG A 18 -3.82 0.44 7.32
CA ARG A 18 -5.08 0.44 6.56
C ARG A 18 -5.17 -0.74 5.60
N LEU A 19 -4.09 -1.08 4.90
CA LEU A 19 -4.05 -2.25 4.02
C LEU A 19 -4.20 -3.55 4.81
N GLU A 20 -3.53 -3.67 5.95
CA GLU A 20 -3.65 -4.82 6.85
C GLU A 20 -5.08 -4.95 7.39
N ALA A 21 -5.70 -3.85 7.83
CA ALA A 21 -7.09 -3.86 8.27
C ALA A 21 -8.06 -4.29 7.15
N LEU A 22 -7.84 -3.79 5.92
CA LEU A 22 -8.63 -4.20 4.75
C LEU A 22 -8.45 -5.67 4.42
N PHE A 23 -7.22 -6.19 4.48
CA PHE A 23 -6.94 -7.60 4.28
C PHE A 23 -7.64 -8.45 5.34
N ASN A 24 -7.52 -8.10 6.62
CA ASN A 24 -8.18 -8.79 7.72
C ASN A 24 -9.71 -8.77 7.61
N GLN A 25 -10.27 -7.69 7.06
CA GLN A 25 -11.72 -7.57 6.84
C GLN A 25 -12.21 -8.44 5.68
N ASN A 26 -11.46 -8.51 4.58
CA ASN A 26 -11.92 -9.08 3.31
C ASN A 26 -11.35 -10.48 3.02
N GLY A 27 -10.25 -10.86 3.67
CA GLY A 27 -9.45 -12.06 3.41
C GLY A 27 -8.55 -11.94 2.16
N TYR A 28 -8.47 -10.78 1.53
CA TYR A 28 -7.62 -10.51 0.37
C TYR A 28 -7.44 -9.00 0.16
N LEU A 29 -6.44 -8.65 -0.67
CA LEU A 29 -6.28 -7.31 -1.25
C LEU A 29 -6.37 -7.38 -2.78
N ILE A 30 -6.67 -6.25 -3.43
CA ILE A 30 -6.65 -6.14 -4.88
C ILE A 30 -5.32 -5.55 -5.32
N CYS A 31 -4.55 -6.32 -6.09
CA CYS A 31 -3.34 -5.88 -6.77
C CYS A 31 -3.69 -4.71 -7.68
N GLN A 32 -3.11 -3.54 -7.44
CA GLN A 32 -3.40 -2.36 -8.25
C GLN A 32 -2.75 -2.40 -9.65
N SER A 33 -1.79 -3.30 -9.87
CA SER A 33 -1.17 -3.50 -11.18
C SER A 33 -2.01 -4.40 -12.09
N SER A 34 -2.44 -5.56 -11.59
CA SER A 34 -3.14 -6.59 -12.38
C SER A 34 -4.66 -6.62 -12.16
N GLY A 35 -5.16 -6.04 -11.06
CA GLY A 35 -6.56 -6.17 -10.62
C GLY A 35 -6.89 -7.49 -9.94
N GLU A 36 -5.92 -8.40 -9.82
CA GLU A 36 -6.11 -9.72 -9.20
C GLU A 36 -6.19 -9.63 -7.67
N LYS A 37 -6.79 -10.66 -7.08
CA LYS A 37 -6.85 -10.82 -5.63
C LYS A 37 -5.56 -11.43 -5.12
N ILE A 38 -4.95 -10.80 -4.14
CA ILE A 38 -3.79 -11.30 -3.39
C ILE A 38 -4.32 -11.85 -2.07
N TYR A 39 -4.14 -13.15 -1.86
CA TYR A 39 -4.65 -13.88 -0.69
C TYR A 39 -3.60 -14.12 0.39
N ASP A 40 -2.31 -13.96 0.06
CA ASP A 40 -1.23 -13.98 1.02
C ASP A 40 -0.72 -12.55 1.23
N PHE A 41 -0.80 -12.06 2.48
CA PHE A 41 -0.34 -10.70 2.78
C PHE A 41 1.18 -10.56 2.63
N ASP A 42 1.94 -11.66 2.78
CA ASP A 42 3.40 -11.65 2.60
C ASP A 42 3.80 -11.47 1.12
N GLU A 43 2.88 -11.75 0.19
CA GLU A 43 3.06 -11.49 -1.25
C GLU A 43 2.78 -10.03 -1.62
N VAL A 44 2.29 -9.20 -0.67
CA VAL A 44 1.93 -7.80 -0.91
C VAL A 44 3.11 -6.88 -0.70
N VAL A 45 3.44 -6.11 -1.74
CA VAL A 45 4.30 -4.94 -1.65
C VAL A 45 3.43 -3.68 -1.56
N THR A 46 3.67 -2.87 -0.53
CA THR A 46 3.01 -1.57 -0.38
C THR A 46 3.80 -0.50 -1.12
N ILE A 47 3.14 0.17 -2.08
CA ILE A 47 3.70 1.27 -2.86
C ILE A 47 3.12 2.58 -2.33
N PHE A 48 3.98 3.58 -2.12
CA PHE A 48 3.59 4.92 -1.70
C PHE A 48 3.87 5.91 -2.83
N ILE A 49 2.80 6.47 -3.42
CA ILE A 49 2.91 7.49 -4.46
C ILE A 49 2.64 8.85 -3.83
N PRO A 50 3.60 9.77 -3.79
CA PRO A 50 3.38 11.10 -3.23
C PRO A 50 2.39 11.87 -4.10
N LEU A 51 1.25 12.25 -3.51
CA LEU A 51 0.26 13.13 -4.13
C LEU A 51 0.51 14.61 -3.78
N SER A 52 1.10 14.87 -2.62
CA SER A 52 1.49 16.19 -2.16
C SER A 52 2.68 16.11 -1.20
N PRO A 53 3.30 17.23 -0.78
CA PRO A 53 4.40 17.23 0.18
C PRO A 53 4.08 16.57 1.53
N SER A 54 2.80 16.35 1.83
CA SER A 54 2.37 15.74 3.07
C SER A 54 1.49 14.52 2.88
N THR A 55 1.11 14.12 1.67
CA THR A 55 0.13 13.03 1.49
C THR A 55 0.58 12.06 0.41
N ASP A 56 0.61 10.78 0.78
CA ASP A 56 0.88 9.67 -0.13
C ASP A 56 -0.43 8.93 -0.44
N GLN A 57 -0.60 8.50 -1.70
CA GLN A 57 -1.50 7.42 -2.06
C GLN A 57 -0.82 6.09 -1.73
N VAL A 58 -1.55 5.18 -1.12
CA VAL A 58 -1.04 3.88 -0.68
C VAL A 58 -1.69 2.80 -1.55
N MET A 59 -0.87 1.93 -2.13
CA MET A 59 -1.32 0.92 -3.10
C MET A 59 -0.75 -0.44 -2.73
N ALA A 60 -1.57 -1.49 -2.84
CA ALA A 60 -1.15 -2.88 -2.69
C ALA A 60 -0.83 -3.46 -4.08
N VAL A 61 0.35 -4.04 -4.25
CA VAL A 61 0.77 -4.68 -5.49
C VAL A 61 1.37 -6.04 -5.15
N HIS A 62 1.15 -7.05 -6.00
CA HIS A 62 1.81 -8.33 -5.85
C HIS A 62 3.32 -8.15 -6.05
N SER A 63 4.14 -8.82 -5.25
CA SER A 63 5.61 -8.70 -5.27
C SER A 63 6.22 -8.88 -6.67
N ASP A 64 5.72 -9.85 -7.43
CA ASP A 64 6.13 -10.11 -8.83
C ASP A 64 5.92 -8.93 -9.78
N HIS A 65 4.96 -8.05 -9.50
CA HIS A 65 4.62 -6.91 -10.35
C HIS A 65 5.15 -5.58 -9.81
N ALA A 66 5.72 -5.54 -8.60
CA ALA A 66 6.08 -4.31 -7.92
C ALA A 66 7.10 -3.46 -8.69
N THR A 67 8.13 -4.10 -9.26
CA THR A 67 9.19 -3.41 -10.03
C THR A 67 8.63 -2.77 -11.30
N GLU A 68 7.87 -3.53 -12.08
CA GLU A 68 7.26 -3.04 -13.32
C GLU A 68 6.26 -1.92 -13.03
N PHE A 69 5.45 -2.08 -11.98
CA PHE A 69 4.49 -1.08 -11.55
C PHE A 69 5.18 0.25 -11.17
N MET A 70 6.25 0.19 -10.38
CA MET A 70 7.05 1.39 -10.04
C MET A 70 7.63 2.07 -11.28
N GLN A 71 8.17 1.30 -12.22
CA GLN A 71 8.74 1.87 -13.45
C GLN A 71 7.68 2.61 -14.27
N ARG A 72 6.46 2.07 -14.37
CA ARG A 72 5.33 2.74 -15.04
C ARG A 72 4.93 4.02 -14.32
N CYS A 73 4.83 4.01 -12.99
CA CYS A 73 4.54 5.20 -12.20
C CYS A 73 5.57 6.31 -12.44
N LEU A 74 6.86 5.97 -12.44
CA LEU A 74 7.94 6.94 -12.68
C LEU A 74 7.96 7.45 -14.12
N SER A 75 7.67 6.59 -15.10
CA SER A 75 7.60 6.98 -16.52
C SER A 75 6.47 7.98 -16.80
N ASN A 76 5.37 7.90 -16.05
CA ASN A 76 4.22 8.80 -16.18
C ASN A 76 4.42 10.17 -15.49
N LEU A 77 5.53 10.37 -14.77
CA LEU A 77 5.87 11.65 -14.13
C LEU A 77 6.73 12.56 -15.02
N ASN A 78 7.06 12.12 -16.25
CA ASN A 78 7.83 12.86 -17.24
C ASN A 78 6.96 13.49 -18.33
#